data_AF-A0A351VII8-F1
#
_entry.id   AF-A0A351VII8-F1
#
_cell.length_a   1.000
_cell.length_b   1.000
_cell.length_c   1.000
_cell.angle_alpha   90.00
_cell.angle_beta   90.00
_cell.angle_gamma   90.00
#
_symmetry.space_group_name_H-M   'P 1'
#
loop_
_entity.id
_entity.type
_entity.pdbx_description
1 polymer ?
#
loop_
_entity_poly.entity_id
_entity_poly.type
_entity_poly.pdbx_seq_one_letter_code
_entity_poly.pdbx_strand_id
1 'polypeptide(L)'
;MALNKKIAIPLAILIISVSVAGGWLYKNGWFKDDGGGHSKLEHKVQLWTCSMHPFIIKDKPGTCPICGMELIKKLDDAAVAGTPQTPEQKQQADMLGHVSLSPTQRVMANVATVEAKQAALNKEINAVGIVQFDQSRQAKVTAWIAGRIDRLHVNKVGDIVSKDKPVAEVYSPDLVATQQEYLLAVKSREQLKNSPIPSISQNGEGLVASAKQRLLLFGVKESQIAELEASGKPNIRLPIYTPLSGVVIEKMMQQGQYVNTGEVLFNIADLSRVWVEVEVYENEFPNIHIGQQVEIRSQSFPGRPFSGKIAYIYPFLDPKTRTVKARVEMANPGMKLKPDMFVNAIIKVPLGSAIVVPVTAVIDTGKRQVVWVETSTGMFEPRDVQVGQTSNDKIQILSGLKSGDKVAVSGGYLIDSESQLKGGGGVDHSQHTGGGKPEAKGQQPVPAAGSQKPQGEHEGHGSAPAQPAKPAPSAPAKKSLKMDDMKM
;
A
#
# COMPACT_ATOMS: atom_id res chain seq x y z
N MET A 1 5.65 36.80 15.85
CA MET A 1 6.09 38.22 15.98
C MET A 1 4.87 39.11 15.95
N ALA A 2 4.54 39.77 17.06
CA ALA A 2 3.39 40.67 17.12
C ALA A 2 3.73 41.99 16.40
N LEU A 3 3.15 42.21 15.22
CA LEU A 3 3.36 43.43 14.44
C LEU A 3 2.73 44.63 15.18
N ASN A 4 3.52 45.68 15.39
CA ASN A 4 3.12 46.87 16.14
C ASN A 4 1.88 47.53 15.50
N LYS A 5 0.81 47.77 16.29
CA LYS A 5 -0.49 48.30 15.80
C LYS A 5 -0.35 49.62 15.02
N LYS A 6 0.70 50.40 15.28
CA LYS A 6 0.98 51.66 14.57
C LYS A 6 1.42 51.46 13.11
N ILE A 7 1.91 50.27 12.74
CA ILE A 7 2.37 49.94 11.38
C ILE A 7 1.35 49.03 10.67
N ALA A 8 0.65 48.18 11.40
CA ALA A 8 -0.35 47.27 10.84
C ALA A 8 -1.55 48.00 10.21
N ILE A 9 -2.01 49.09 10.84
CA ILE A 9 -3.18 49.86 10.37
C ILE A 9 -2.91 50.59 9.04
N PRO A 10 -1.82 51.36 8.86
CA PRO A 10 -1.55 51.99 7.57
C PRO A 10 -1.26 50.97 6.47
N LEU A 11 -0.64 49.83 6.78
CA LEU A 11 -0.38 48.77 5.80
C LEU A 11 -1.68 48.09 5.33
N ALA A 12 -2.63 47.85 6.24
CA ALA A 12 -3.94 47.30 5.90
C ALA A 12 -4.76 48.28 5.04
N ILE A 13 -4.69 49.58 5.34
CA ILE A 13 -5.36 50.62 4.54
C ILE A 13 -4.75 50.70 3.13
N LEU A 14 -3.43 50.53 3.00
CA LEU A 14 -2.75 50.53 1.71
C LEU A 14 -3.08 49.29 0.86
N ILE A 15 -3.22 48.12 1.48
CA ILE A 15 -3.62 46.89 0.77
C ILE A 15 -5.08 46.97 0.33
N ILE A 16 -5.96 47.56 1.15
CA ILE A 16 -7.37 47.76 0.80
C ILE A 16 -7.51 48.80 -0.32
N SER A 17 -6.75 49.90 -0.29
CA SER A 17 -6.80 50.90 -1.36
C SER A 17 -6.28 50.37 -2.69
N VAL A 18 -5.22 49.56 -2.69
CA VAL A 18 -4.70 48.89 -3.89
C VAL A 18 -5.71 47.86 -4.43
N SER A 19 -6.40 47.13 -3.56
CA SER A 19 -7.40 46.14 -3.97
C SER A 19 -8.66 46.79 -4.55
N VAL A 20 -9.10 47.91 -3.98
CA VAL A 20 -10.26 48.68 -4.48
C VAL A 20 -9.92 49.40 -5.79
N ALA A 21 -8.71 49.96 -5.91
CA ALA A 21 -8.23 50.56 -7.15
C ALA A 21 -8.05 49.51 -8.28
N GLY A 22 -7.51 48.33 -7.95
CA GLY A 22 -7.36 47.22 -8.90
C GLY A 22 -8.70 46.67 -9.37
N GLY A 23 -9.69 46.54 -8.48
CA GLY A 23 -11.05 46.13 -8.82
C GLY A 23 -11.80 47.15 -9.69
N TRP A 24 -11.56 48.45 -9.46
CA TRP A 24 -12.15 49.52 -10.26
C TRP A 24 -11.52 49.62 -11.66
N LEU A 25 -10.19 49.45 -11.77
CA LEU A 25 -9.47 49.44 -13.04
C LEU A 25 -9.78 48.22 -13.91
N TYR A 26 -10.01 47.05 -13.30
CA TYR A 26 -10.43 45.84 -14.04
C TYR A 26 -11.86 45.97 -14.57
N LYS A 27 -12.78 46.56 -13.78
CA LYS A 27 -14.18 46.75 -14.17
C LYS A 27 -14.37 47.84 -15.23
N ASN A 28 -13.50 48.84 -15.27
CA ASN A 28 -13.52 49.91 -16.29
C ASN A 28 -12.66 49.61 -17.54
N GLY A 29 -12.16 48.37 -17.69
CA GLY A 29 -11.59 47.90 -18.96
C GLY A 29 -10.24 48.51 -19.34
N TRP A 30 -9.45 49.00 -18.38
CA TRP A 30 -8.17 49.69 -18.63
C TRP A 30 -6.98 48.78 -18.98
N PHE A 31 -7.15 47.45 -18.94
CA PHE A 31 -6.18 46.46 -19.41
C PHE A 31 -6.77 45.64 -20.57
N LYS A 32 -7.39 46.33 -21.53
CA LYS A 32 -7.65 45.77 -22.85
C LYS A 32 -6.47 46.17 -23.72
N ASP A 33 -5.65 45.19 -24.10
CA ASP A 33 -4.52 45.41 -24.99
C ASP A 33 -5.02 46.02 -26.31
N ASP A 34 -4.74 47.31 -26.48
CA ASP A 34 -4.84 48.02 -27.74
C ASP A 34 -3.68 47.58 -28.64
N GLY A 35 -3.82 46.39 -29.22
CA GLY A 35 -3.01 45.93 -30.34
C GLY A 35 -3.29 46.81 -31.55
N GLY A 36 -2.33 47.69 -31.87
CA GLY A 36 -2.43 48.72 -32.89
C GLY A 36 -3.02 48.27 -34.23
N GLY A 37 -3.96 49.09 -34.71
CA GLY A 37 -4.47 49.02 -36.07
C GLY A 37 -3.37 49.31 -37.08
N HIS A 38 -2.82 48.25 -37.67
CA HIS A 38 -2.37 48.29 -39.06
C HIS A 38 -3.52 47.79 -39.92
N SER A 39 -4.17 48.71 -40.63
CA SER A 39 -5.06 48.39 -41.74
C SER A 39 -4.25 47.71 -42.86
N LYS A 40 -4.08 46.39 -42.75
CA LYS A 40 -3.61 45.58 -43.86
C LYS A 40 -4.80 45.38 -44.78
N LEU A 41 -4.82 46.12 -45.88
CA LEU A 41 -5.58 45.75 -47.07
C LEU A 41 -5.24 44.29 -47.39
N GLU A 42 -6.13 43.37 -47.06
CA GLU A 42 -6.03 41.98 -47.51
C GLU A 42 -6.24 41.97 -49.03
N HIS A 43 -5.15 42.04 -49.78
CA HIS A 43 -5.14 41.56 -51.14
C HIS A 43 -5.36 40.05 -51.09
N LYS A 44 -6.58 39.62 -51.42
CA LYS A 44 -6.95 38.23 -51.67
C LYS A 44 -6.23 37.78 -52.95
N VAL A 45 -4.95 37.43 -52.84
CA VAL A 45 -4.15 36.94 -53.98
C VAL A 45 -4.58 35.50 -54.24
N GLN A 46 -5.32 35.27 -55.33
CA GLN A 46 -5.69 33.92 -55.77
C GLN A 46 -4.44 33.20 -56.27
N LEU A 47 -4.00 32.18 -55.54
CA LEU A 47 -2.83 31.38 -55.89
C LEU A 47 -3.22 30.21 -56.80
N TRP A 48 -2.36 29.92 -57.78
CA TRP A 48 -2.54 28.88 -58.80
C TRP A 48 -1.39 27.87 -58.72
N THR A 49 -1.69 26.58 -58.79
CA THR A 49 -0.71 25.48 -58.71
C THR A 49 -0.93 24.44 -59.80
N CYS A 50 0.09 23.63 -60.11
CA CYS A 50 0.01 22.56 -61.12
C CYS A 50 -0.24 21.21 -60.44
N SER A 51 -1.21 20.44 -60.90
CA SER A 51 -1.57 19.12 -60.33
C SER A 51 -0.41 18.12 -60.30
N MET A 52 0.54 18.23 -61.22
CA MET A 52 1.73 17.37 -61.27
C MET A 52 2.98 17.99 -60.61
N HIS A 53 3.00 19.31 -60.41
CA HIS A 53 4.13 20.00 -59.79
C HIS A 53 3.60 20.99 -58.73
N PRO A 54 3.13 20.49 -57.58
CA PRO A 54 2.40 21.30 -56.60
C PRO A 54 3.23 22.44 -55.97
N PHE A 55 4.56 22.34 -56.07
CA PHE A 55 5.53 23.32 -55.59
C PHE A 55 5.59 24.59 -56.47
N ILE A 56 5.05 24.56 -57.70
CA ILE A 56 4.97 25.74 -58.57
C ILE A 56 3.70 26.51 -58.20
N ILE A 57 3.85 27.50 -57.33
CA ILE A 57 2.77 28.40 -56.92
C ILE A 57 2.96 29.73 -57.64
N LYS A 58 1.96 30.14 -58.42
CA LYS A 58 1.93 31.45 -59.08
C LYS A 58 0.73 32.26 -58.61
N ASP A 59 0.87 33.57 -58.68
CA ASP A 59 -0.13 34.58 -58.33
C ASP A 59 -1.11 34.91 -59.47
N LYS A 60 -0.91 34.31 -60.65
CA LYS A 60 -1.74 34.52 -61.86
C LYS A 60 -1.99 33.21 -62.61
N PRO A 61 -3.14 33.09 -63.32
CA PRO A 61 -3.41 31.95 -64.19
C PRO A 61 -2.39 31.89 -65.33
N GLY A 62 -2.07 30.69 -65.77
CA GLY A 62 -1.14 30.43 -66.86
C GLY A 62 -0.74 28.97 -66.91
N THR A 63 0.24 28.65 -67.74
CA THR A 63 0.75 27.28 -67.87
C THR A 63 1.93 27.02 -66.94
N CYS A 64 2.05 25.78 -66.49
CA CYS A 64 3.17 25.30 -65.73
C CYS A 64 4.43 25.33 -66.61
N PRO A 65 5.52 26.01 -66.19
CA PRO A 65 6.74 26.14 -66.98
C PRO A 65 7.52 24.82 -67.12
N ILE A 66 7.14 23.78 -66.37
CA ILE A 66 7.79 22.45 -66.41
C ILE A 66 7.07 21.51 -67.38
N CYS A 67 5.73 21.43 -67.29
CA CYS A 67 4.95 20.43 -68.02
C CYS A 67 3.92 21.02 -69.00
N GLY A 68 3.82 22.35 -69.10
CA GLY A 68 2.94 23.04 -70.05
C GLY A 68 1.44 23.00 -69.72
N MET A 69 1.00 22.23 -68.71
CA MET A 69 -0.41 22.15 -68.32
C MET A 69 -0.89 23.44 -67.62
N GLU A 70 -2.17 23.74 -67.79
CA GLU A 70 -2.80 24.93 -67.20
C GLU A 70 -2.88 24.81 -65.67
N LEU A 71 -2.49 25.88 -64.97
CA LEU A 71 -2.49 25.92 -63.51
C LEU A 71 -3.94 25.97 -63.01
N ILE A 72 -4.20 25.31 -61.88
CA ILE A 72 -5.50 25.26 -61.19
C ILE A 72 -5.47 26.06 -59.90
N LYS A 73 -6.60 26.63 -59.48
CA LYS A 73 -6.69 27.44 -58.26
C LYS A 73 -6.39 26.60 -57.02
N LYS A 74 -5.47 27.07 -56.18
CA LYS A 74 -5.19 26.49 -54.87
C LYS A 74 -6.26 26.98 -53.88
N LEU A 75 -6.99 26.06 -53.28
CA LEU A 75 -7.89 26.37 -52.15
C LEU A 75 -7.04 26.53 -50.89
N ASP A 76 -7.30 27.57 -50.12
CA ASP A 76 -6.62 27.80 -48.84
C ASP A 76 -7.22 26.85 -47.78
N ASP A 77 -6.39 26.01 -47.16
CA ASP A 77 -6.77 25.05 -46.10
C ASP A 77 -7.18 25.73 -44.77
N ALA A 78 -7.39 27.04 -44.76
CA ALA A 78 -7.83 27.81 -43.59
C ALA A 78 -9.37 27.91 -43.45
N ALA A 79 -10.13 27.17 -44.26
CA ALA A 79 -11.61 27.20 -44.25
C ALA A 79 -12.26 25.82 -43.95
N VAL A 80 -11.63 24.97 -43.13
CA VAL A 80 -12.25 23.74 -42.60
C VAL A 80 -12.26 23.75 -41.07
N ALA A 81 -12.92 24.75 -40.50
CA ALA A 81 -13.35 24.71 -39.11
C ALA A 81 -14.70 25.46 -39.02
N GLY A 82 -15.81 24.70 -39.03
CA GLY A 82 -17.11 25.23 -38.61
C GLY A 82 -18.23 25.30 -39.65
N THR A 83 -18.34 24.37 -40.60
CA THR A 83 -19.58 24.18 -41.39
C THR A 83 -20.35 22.94 -40.92
N PRO A 84 -21.70 22.97 -40.80
CA PRO A 84 -22.49 21.78 -40.52
C PRO A 84 -22.39 20.83 -41.70
N GLN A 85 -21.85 19.62 -41.46
CA GLN A 85 -21.76 18.57 -42.47
C GLN A 85 -23.16 18.14 -42.92
N THR A 86 -23.39 18.04 -44.23
CA THR A 86 -24.61 17.44 -44.76
C THR A 86 -24.64 15.93 -44.47
N PRO A 87 -25.84 15.31 -44.34
CA PRO A 87 -25.99 13.87 -44.06
C PRO A 87 -25.19 12.97 -45.02
N GLU A 88 -25.02 13.42 -46.26
CA GLU A 88 -24.32 12.70 -47.35
C GLU A 88 -22.79 12.70 -47.17
N GLN A 89 -22.21 13.75 -46.57
CA GLN A 89 -20.77 13.82 -46.26
C GLN A 89 -20.41 12.95 -45.05
N LYS A 90 -21.35 12.82 -44.09
CA LYS A 90 -21.20 11.91 -42.95
C LYS A 90 -21.27 10.44 -43.38
N GLN A 91 -22.14 10.12 -44.35
CA GLN A 91 -22.23 8.78 -44.94
C GLN A 91 -21.02 8.40 -45.82
N GLN A 92 -20.42 9.36 -46.55
CA GLN A 92 -19.18 9.08 -47.29
C GLN A 92 -17.96 8.96 -46.37
N ALA A 93 -17.90 9.70 -45.26
CA ALA A 93 -16.86 9.53 -44.25
C ALA A 93 -16.99 8.20 -43.47
N ASP A 94 -18.22 7.76 -43.15
CA ASP A 94 -18.48 6.44 -42.55
C ASP A 94 -18.07 5.31 -43.51
N MET A 95 -18.39 5.42 -44.82
CA MET A 95 -17.97 4.41 -45.81
C MET A 95 -16.45 4.32 -46.02
N LEU A 96 -15.69 5.38 -45.73
CA LEU A 96 -14.22 5.42 -45.82
C LEU A 96 -13.52 4.88 -44.56
N GLY A 97 -14.26 4.66 -43.47
CA GLY A 97 -13.74 4.07 -42.23
C GLY A 97 -13.96 2.55 -42.13
N HIS A 98 -14.84 1.96 -42.92
CA HIS A 98 -15.14 0.52 -42.84
C HIS A 98 -14.10 -0.34 -43.56
N VAL A 99 -13.49 -1.27 -42.84
CA VAL A 99 -12.60 -2.29 -43.41
C VAL A 99 -13.35 -3.59 -43.59
N SER A 100 -13.57 -3.98 -44.85
CA SER A 100 -14.11 -5.30 -45.19
C SER A 100 -12.97 -6.28 -45.45
N LEU A 101 -12.97 -7.40 -44.71
CA LEU A 101 -12.05 -8.51 -44.85
C LEU A 101 -12.78 -9.76 -45.33
N SER A 102 -12.25 -10.41 -46.37
CA SER A 102 -12.72 -11.74 -46.79
C SER A 102 -12.45 -12.80 -45.72
N PRO A 103 -13.17 -13.94 -45.72
CA PRO A 103 -12.92 -15.04 -44.77
C PRO A 103 -11.45 -15.49 -44.73
N THR A 104 -10.80 -15.59 -45.90
CA THR A 104 -9.39 -15.95 -46.00
C THR A 104 -8.48 -14.88 -45.39
N GLN A 105 -8.76 -13.59 -45.65
CA GLN A 105 -7.98 -12.48 -45.06
C GLN A 105 -8.12 -12.43 -43.53
N ARG A 106 -9.31 -12.71 -42.99
CA ARG A 106 -9.51 -12.79 -41.53
C ARG A 106 -8.67 -13.89 -40.89
N VAL A 107 -8.60 -15.06 -41.53
CA VAL A 107 -7.79 -16.19 -41.05
C VAL A 107 -6.29 -15.85 -41.15
N MET A 108 -5.84 -15.32 -42.28
CA MET A 108 -4.43 -14.93 -42.46
C MET A 108 -3.98 -13.81 -41.52
N ALA A 109 -4.87 -12.85 -41.23
CA ALA A 109 -4.62 -11.77 -40.28
C ALA A 109 -4.86 -12.17 -38.81
N ASN A 110 -5.22 -13.44 -38.56
CA ASN A 110 -5.53 -13.99 -37.24
C ASN A 110 -6.51 -13.11 -36.44
N VAL A 111 -7.58 -12.65 -37.09
CA VAL A 111 -8.59 -11.77 -36.49
C VAL A 111 -9.59 -12.58 -35.69
N ALA A 112 -9.54 -12.45 -34.37
CA ALA A 112 -10.53 -12.99 -33.45
C ALA A 112 -11.36 -11.85 -32.86
N THR A 113 -12.63 -12.12 -32.59
CA THR A 113 -13.57 -11.15 -32.02
C THR A 113 -14.16 -11.65 -30.71
N VAL A 114 -14.37 -10.75 -29.75
CA VAL A 114 -15.05 -11.02 -28.48
C VAL A 114 -16.18 -10.02 -28.31
N GLU A 115 -17.30 -10.48 -27.78
CA GLU A 115 -18.41 -9.60 -27.43
C GLU A 115 -18.06 -8.76 -26.19
N ALA A 116 -18.24 -7.44 -26.31
CA ALA A 116 -18.22 -6.52 -25.19
C ALA A 116 -19.38 -6.86 -24.24
N LYS A 117 -19.06 -7.26 -23.02
CA LYS A 117 -20.06 -7.66 -22.02
C LYS A 117 -19.97 -6.75 -20.81
N GLN A 118 -21.12 -6.52 -20.21
CA GLN A 118 -21.17 -5.88 -18.91
C GLN A 118 -20.68 -6.89 -17.86
N ALA A 119 -19.62 -6.54 -17.14
CA ALA A 119 -19.07 -7.39 -16.09
C ALA A 119 -18.69 -6.55 -14.87
N ALA A 120 -18.73 -7.18 -13.69
CA ALA A 120 -18.18 -6.60 -12.49
C ALA A 120 -16.65 -6.54 -12.61
N LEU A 121 -16.09 -5.35 -12.45
CA LEU A 121 -14.65 -5.13 -12.46
C LEU A 121 -14.16 -4.87 -11.03
N ASN A 122 -13.10 -5.55 -10.63
CA ASN A 122 -12.46 -5.33 -9.34
C ASN A 122 -11.05 -4.81 -9.60
N LYS A 123 -10.67 -3.65 -9.08
CA LYS A 123 -9.27 -3.22 -9.04
C LYS A 123 -8.55 -3.99 -7.95
N GLU A 124 -7.38 -4.52 -8.26
CA GLU A 124 -6.51 -5.15 -7.26
C GLU A 124 -5.39 -4.18 -6.90
N ILE A 125 -5.33 -3.82 -5.62
CA ILE A 125 -4.25 -2.99 -5.07
C ILE A 125 -3.31 -3.92 -4.33
N ASN A 126 -2.06 -3.97 -4.80
CA ASN A 126 -1.00 -4.72 -4.15
C ASN A 126 -0.33 -3.83 -3.10
N ALA A 127 -0.28 -4.31 -1.87
CA ALA A 127 0.34 -3.66 -0.74
C ALA A 127 1.25 -4.64 -0.01
N VAL A 128 2.23 -4.12 0.70
CA VAL A 128 3.02 -4.90 1.66
C VAL A 128 2.42 -4.74 3.04
N GLY A 129 2.56 -5.76 3.88
CA GLY A 129 2.11 -5.67 5.26
C GLY A 129 2.94 -6.50 6.21
N ILE A 130 2.77 -6.20 7.50
CA ILE A 130 3.43 -6.89 8.60
C ILE A 130 2.34 -7.44 9.51
N VAL A 131 2.47 -8.71 9.87
CA VAL A 131 1.60 -9.34 10.87
C VAL A 131 1.91 -8.74 12.23
N GLN A 132 0.90 -8.26 12.93
CA GLN A 132 0.98 -7.67 14.25
C GLN A 132 0.08 -8.43 15.22
N PHE A 133 0.41 -8.30 16.51
CA PHE A 133 -0.46 -8.80 17.56
C PHE A 133 -1.80 -8.05 17.55
N ASP A 134 -2.88 -8.75 17.85
CA ASP A 134 -4.13 -8.11 18.20
C ASP A 134 -4.00 -7.51 19.60
N GLN A 135 -3.79 -6.19 19.67
CA GLN A 135 -3.59 -5.48 20.95
C GLN A 135 -4.81 -5.60 21.88
N SER A 136 -6.02 -5.82 21.33
CA SER A 136 -7.22 -6.03 22.15
C SER A 136 -7.22 -7.40 22.85
N ARG A 137 -6.36 -8.31 22.41
CA ARG A 137 -6.18 -9.66 22.97
C ARG A 137 -4.79 -9.87 23.57
N GLN A 138 -4.18 -8.78 24.03
CA GLN A 138 -2.99 -8.82 24.86
C GLN A 138 -3.34 -8.52 26.31
N ALA A 139 -2.61 -9.17 27.21
CA ALA A 139 -2.67 -8.85 28.62
C ALA A 139 -1.29 -8.86 29.25
N LYS A 140 -1.11 -7.94 30.18
CA LYS A 140 0.08 -7.89 31.04
C LYS A 140 -0.28 -8.51 32.37
N VAL A 141 0.49 -9.50 32.79
CA VAL A 141 0.40 -10.06 34.13
C VAL A 141 1.36 -9.28 35.01
N THR A 142 0.83 -8.60 36.03
CA THR A 142 1.62 -7.78 36.95
C THR A 142 1.63 -8.37 38.35
N ALA A 143 2.63 -7.99 39.15
CA ALA A 143 2.66 -8.30 40.57
C ALA A 143 1.67 -7.41 41.33
N TRP A 144 0.75 -8.04 42.08
CA TRP A 144 -0.22 -7.33 42.94
C TRP A 144 0.39 -6.92 44.29
N ILE A 145 1.49 -7.56 44.66
CA ILE A 145 2.22 -7.33 45.90
C ILE A 145 3.71 -7.47 45.64
N ALA A 146 4.52 -6.67 46.34
CA ALA A 146 5.96 -6.81 46.33
C ALA A 146 6.38 -8.13 47.00
N GLY A 147 7.36 -8.81 46.42
CA GLY A 147 7.81 -10.10 46.93
C GLY A 147 8.83 -10.78 46.05
N ARG A 148 9.29 -11.95 46.48
CA ARG A 148 10.20 -12.81 45.73
C ARG A 148 9.42 -13.80 44.89
N ILE A 149 9.77 -13.95 43.62
CA ILE A 149 9.26 -15.05 42.78
C ILE A 149 9.79 -16.37 43.33
N ASP A 150 8.95 -17.15 44.02
CA ASP A 150 9.35 -18.41 44.67
C ASP A 150 9.39 -19.55 43.64
N ARG A 151 8.37 -19.60 42.77
CA ARG A 151 8.24 -20.62 41.73
C ARG A 151 7.67 -20.04 40.44
N LEU A 152 8.23 -20.44 39.30
CA LEU A 152 7.65 -20.18 37.99
C LEU A 152 7.01 -21.46 37.45
N HIS A 153 5.72 -21.40 37.13
CA HIS A 153 5.02 -22.48 36.41
C HIS A 153 5.27 -22.38 34.91
N VAL A 154 5.53 -21.17 34.42
CA VAL A 154 5.86 -20.86 33.03
C VAL A 154 7.27 -20.29 32.96
N ASN A 155 8.17 -20.99 32.29
CA ASN A 155 9.60 -20.68 32.34
C ASN A 155 10.20 -20.19 31.02
N LYS A 156 9.50 -20.34 29.89
CA LYS A 156 9.99 -19.94 28.57
C LYS A 156 8.98 -19.10 27.79
N VAL A 157 9.50 -18.19 26.98
CA VAL A 157 8.72 -17.47 25.96
C VAL A 157 8.24 -18.48 24.93
N GLY A 158 6.98 -18.35 24.50
CA GLY A 158 6.31 -19.30 23.61
C GLY A 158 5.48 -20.37 24.32
N ASP A 159 5.51 -20.44 25.66
CA ASP A 159 4.63 -21.34 26.41
C ASP A 159 3.16 -20.95 26.28
N ILE A 160 2.31 -21.96 26.14
CA ILE A 160 0.85 -21.81 26.08
C ILE A 160 0.31 -21.79 27.50
N VAL A 161 -0.53 -20.79 27.79
CA VAL A 161 -1.18 -20.60 29.08
C VAL A 161 -2.69 -20.56 28.90
N SER A 162 -3.42 -21.06 29.89
CA SER A 162 -4.88 -21.02 29.92
C SER A 162 -5.35 -20.02 30.96
N LYS A 163 -6.43 -19.30 30.64
CA LYS A 163 -7.09 -18.36 31.55
C LYS A 163 -7.26 -18.96 32.95
N ASP A 164 -7.01 -18.15 33.97
CA ASP A 164 -7.14 -18.51 35.39
C ASP A 164 -6.22 -19.65 35.87
N LYS A 165 -5.20 -20.04 35.07
CA LYS A 165 -4.13 -20.92 35.55
C LYS A 165 -2.98 -20.13 36.17
N PRO A 166 -2.33 -20.66 37.22
CA PRO A 166 -1.20 -20.01 37.85
C PRO A 166 0.02 -20.03 36.91
N VAL A 167 0.65 -18.88 36.72
CA VAL A 167 1.87 -18.73 35.89
C VAL A 167 3.13 -18.56 36.74
N ALA A 168 2.98 -18.03 37.95
CA ALA A 168 4.04 -17.86 38.94
C ALA A 168 3.47 -17.92 40.36
N GLU A 169 4.34 -18.10 41.34
CA GLU A 169 4.04 -18.00 42.76
C GLU A 169 4.98 -16.98 43.40
N VAL A 170 4.41 -16.05 44.16
CA VAL A 170 5.16 -14.99 44.86
C VAL A 170 5.11 -15.23 46.35
N TYR A 171 6.29 -15.20 46.96
CA TYR A 171 6.45 -15.08 48.40
C TYR A 171 6.52 -13.60 48.78
N SER A 172 5.64 -13.17 49.67
CA SER A 172 5.64 -11.81 50.20
C SER A 172 5.54 -11.81 51.73
N PRO A 173 6.50 -11.21 52.45
CA PRO A 173 6.41 -11.04 53.90
C PRO A 173 5.14 -10.28 54.32
N ASP A 174 4.75 -9.24 53.57
CA ASP A 174 3.59 -8.40 53.86
C ASP A 174 2.27 -9.18 53.72
N LEU A 175 2.21 -10.12 52.78
CA LEU A 175 1.08 -11.04 52.66
C LEU A 175 0.97 -11.91 53.91
N VAL A 176 2.07 -12.52 54.35
CA VAL A 176 2.08 -13.41 55.52
C VAL A 176 1.68 -12.64 56.78
N ALA A 177 2.21 -11.44 56.98
CA ALA A 177 1.83 -10.57 58.09
C ALA A 177 0.32 -10.23 58.05
N THR A 178 -0.19 -9.85 56.88
CA THR A 178 -1.63 -9.52 56.72
C THR A 178 -2.54 -10.74 56.93
N GLN A 179 -2.12 -11.93 56.50
CA GLN A 179 -2.86 -13.16 56.78
C GLN A 179 -2.90 -13.49 58.28
N GLN A 180 -1.80 -13.28 59.01
CA GLN A 180 -1.76 -13.43 60.46
C GLN A 180 -2.67 -12.42 61.17
N GLU A 181 -2.66 -11.15 60.73
CA GLU A 181 -3.57 -10.12 61.23
C GLU A 181 -5.04 -10.50 61.00
N TYR A 182 -5.38 -11.02 59.81
CA TYR A 182 -6.74 -11.50 59.50
C TYR A 182 -7.16 -12.64 60.45
N LEU A 183 -6.31 -13.65 60.63
CA LEU A 183 -6.60 -14.78 61.51
C LEU A 183 -6.74 -14.34 62.98
N LEU A 184 -5.91 -13.40 63.43
CA LEU A 184 -6.02 -12.82 64.77
C LEU A 184 -7.33 -12.03 64.94
N ALA A 185 -7.73 -11.26 63.93
CA ALA A 185 -8.99 -10.52 63.93
C ALA A 185 -10.20 -11.48 63.96
N VAL A 186 -10.17 -12.57 63.19
CA VAL A 186 -11.22 -13.61 63.21
C VAL A 186 -11.33 -14.24 64.60
N LYS A 187 -10.19 -14.58 65.21
CA LYS A 187 -10.15 -15.13 66.58
C LYS A 187 -10.69 -14.13 67.62
N SER A 188 -10.32 -12.86 67.49
CA SER A 188 -10.81 -11.79 68.36
C SER A 188 -12.31 -11.57 68.21
N ARG A 189 -12.84 -11.55 66.98
CA ARG A 189 -14.28 -11.49 66.70
C ARG A 189 -15.02 -12.62 67.41
N GLU A 190 -14.54 -13.86 67.31
CA GLU A 190 -15.21 -15.00 67.91
C GLU A 190 -15.22 -14.95 69.45
N GLN A 191 -14.14 -14.46 70.06
CA GLN A 191 -14.06 -14.24 71.51
C GLN A 191 -14.99 -13.12 72.00
N LEU A 192 -15.16 -12.06 71.20
CA LEU A 192 -15.94 -10.87 71.55
C LEU A 192 -17.41 -10.95 71.14
N LYS A 193 -17.81 -11.98 70.38
CA LYS A 193 -19.16 -12.19 69.86
C LYS A 193 -20.24 -12.24 70.94
N ASN A 194 -19.89 -12.75 72.13
CA ASN A 194 -20.79 -12.87 73.28
C ASN A 194 -20.65 -11.70 74.28
N SER A 195 -19.95 -10.62 73.91
CA SER A 195 -19.80 -9.47 74.79
C SER A 195 -21.13 -8.73 74.96
N PRO A 196 -21.54 -8.38 76.19
CA PRO A 196 -22.77 -7.63 76.44
C PRO A 196 -22.69 -6.15 76.00
N ILE A 197 -21.55 -5.70 75.48
CA ILE A 197 -21.31 -4.31 75.06
C ILE A 197 -21.26 -4.25 73.51
N PRO A 198 -22.27 -3.65 72.84
CA PRO A 198 -22.38 -3.64 71.37
C PRO A 198 -21.19 -3.03 70.62
N SER A 199 -20.51 -2.03 71.20
CA SER A 199 -19.33 -1.42 70.58
C SER A 199 -18.13 -2.36 70.52
N ILE A 200 -18.04 -3.33 71.44
CA ILE A 200 -16.96 -4.32 71.47
C ILE A 200 -17.18 -5.40 70.39
N SER A 201 -18.41 -5.86 70.21
CA SER A 201 -18.76 -6.81 69.14
C SER A 201 -18.61 -6.19 67.75
N GLN A 202 -19.04 -4.94 67.56
CA GLN A 202 -18.91 -4.23 66.27
C GLN A 202 -17.45 -3.97 65.89
N ASN A 203 -16.60 -3.63 66.86
CA ASN A 203 -15.17 -3.45 66.60
C ASN A 203 -14.50 -4.73 66.07
N GLY A 204 -14.92 -5.91 66.56
CA GLY A 204 -14.41 -7.20 66.06
C GLY A 204 -14.74 -7.45 64.59
N GLU A 205 -15.96 -7.12 64.15
CA GLU A 205 -16.36 -7.24 62.74
C GLU A 205 -15.60 -6.26 61.83
N GLY A 206 -15.41 -5.02 62.29
CA GLY A 206 -14.67 -3.99 61.55
C GLY A 206 -13.21 -4.38 61.28
N LEU A 207 -12.54 -5.01 62.25
CA LEU A 207 -11.17 -5.50 62.10
C LEU A 207 -11.06 -6.62 61.07
N VAL A 208 -11.98 -7.59 61.11
CA VAL A 208 -12.03 -8.69 60.13
C VAL A 208 -12.29 -8.14 58.73
N ALA A 209 -13.26 -7.22 58.59
CA ALA A 209 -13.58 -6.61 57.31
C ALA A 209 -12.39 -5.84 56.72
N SER A 210 -11.68 -5.06 57.55
CA SER A 210 -10.50 -4.28 57.13
C SER A 210 -9.34 -5.17 56.67
N ALA A 211 -9.04 -6.22 57.43
CA ALA A 211 -8.00 -7.19 57.07
C ALA A 211 -8.38 -8.00 55.82
N LYS A 212 -9.65 -8.41 55.69
CA LYS A 212 -10.18 -9.07 54.49
C LYS A 212 -10.02 -8.18 53.26
N GLN A 213 -10.40 -6.91 53.36
CA GLN A 213 -10.29 -5.96 52.25
C GLN A 213 -8.84 -5.79 51.81
N ARG A 214 -7.88 -5.73 52.75
CA ARG A 214 -6.45 -5.66 52.40
C ARG A 214 -5.97 -6.91 51.64
N LEU A 215 -6.38 -8.11 52.06
CA LEU A 215 -6.06 -9.35 51.34
C LEU A 215 -6.63 -9.36 49.92
N LEU A 216 -7.87 -8.88 49.74
CA LEU A 216 -8.49 -8.77 48.41
C LEU A 216 -7.70 -7.80 47.50
N LEU A 217 -7.24 -6.66 48.05
CA LEU A 217 -6.41 -5.70 47.31
C LEU A 217 -5.04 -6.26 46.91
N PHE A 218 -4.49 -7.22 47.67
CA PHE A 218 -3.29 -7.97 47.30
C PHE A 218 -3.54 -9.05 46.24
N GLY A 219 -4.78 -9.18 45.75
CA GLY A 219 -5.15 -10.16 44.73
C GLY A 219 -5.44 -11.55 45.28
N VAL A 220 -5.59 -11.71 46.61
CA VAL A 220 -6.04 -12.96 47.22
C VAL A 220 -7.52 -13.15 46.90
N LYS A 221 -7.90 -14.30 46.31
CA LYS A 221 -9.30 -14.60 45.97
C LYS A 221 -10.12 -14.91 47.22
N GLU A 222 -11.43 -14.65 47.19
CA GLU A 222 -12.33 -14.98 48.31
C GLU A 222 -12.26 -16.46 48.72
N SER A 223 -12.12 -17.36 47.74
CA SER A 223 -11.95 -18.79 48.00
C SER A 223 -10.67 -19.10 48.80
N GLN A 224 -9.60 -18.36 48.55
CA GLN A 224 -8.33 -18.52 49.27
C GLN A 224 -8.41 -17.92 50.68
N ILE A 225 -9.21 -16.85 50.88
CA ILE A 225 -9.47 -16.29 52.21
C ILE A 225 -10.31 -17.27 53.04
N ALA A 226 -11.31 -17.92 52.44
CA ALA A 226 -12.10 -18.96 53.11
C ALA A 226 -11.23 -20.17 53.50
N GLU A 227 -10.31 -20.58 52.63
CA GLU A 227 -9.34 -21.64 52.92
C GLU A 227 -8.35 -21.23 54.03
N LEU A 228 -7.91 -19.97 54.05
CA LEU A 228 -7.09 -19.41 55.14
C LEU A 228 -7.83 -19.48 56.48
N GLU A 229 -9.10 -19.08 56.53
CA GLU A 229 -9.93 -19.13 57.74
C GLU A 229 -10.16 -20.57 58.20
N ALA A 230 -10.44 -21.49 57.28
CA ALA A 230 -10.65 -22.91 57.60
C ALA A 230 -9.37 -23.62 58.06
N SER A 231 -8.23 -23.32 57.44
CA SER A 231 -6.94 -23.94 57.78
C SER A 231 -6.29 -23.34 59.02
N GLY A 232 -6.60 -22.08 59.35
CA GLY A 232 -6.01 -21.32 60.45
C GLY A 232 -4.51 -21.07 60.29
N LYS A 233 -3.93 -21.24 59.09
CA LYS A 233 -2.49 -21.10 58.83
C LYS A 233 -2.22 -20.21 57.61
N PRO A 234 -1.32 -19.22 57.72
CA PRO A 234 -0.90 -18.41 56.58
C PRO A 234 -0.33 -19.25 55.44
N ASN A 235 -0.66 -18.88 54.20
CA ASN A 235 -0.05 -19.43 53.00
C ASN A 235 1.02 -18.48 52.46
N ILE A 236 2.27 -18.95 52.50
CA ILE A 236 3.45 -18.19 52.07
C ILE A 236 3.57 -18.05 50.54
N ARG A 237 2.75 -18.76 49.76
CA ARG A 237 2.79 -18.73 48.28
C ARG A 237 1.50 -18.16 47.72
N LEU A 238 1.60 -17.01 47.08
CA LEU A 238 0.49 -16.42 46.33
C LEU A 238 0.61 -16.77 44.84
N PRO A 239 -0.28 -17.62 44.30
CA PRO A 239 -0.32 -17.87 42.87
C PRO A 239 -0.78 -16.61 42.11
N ILE A 240 -0.03 -16.25 41.09
CA ILE A 240 -0.39 -15.22 40.10
C ILE A 240 -1.01 -15.91 38.90
N TYR A 241 -2.19 -15.44 38.50
CA TYR A 241 -2.98 -16.05 37.42
C TYR A 241 -2.87 -15.23 36.13
N THR A 242 -3.03 -15.92 34.99
CA THR A 242 -3.20 -15.23 33.71
C THR A 242 -4.66 -14.77 33.49
N PRO A 243 -4.90 -13.53 33.05
CA PRO A 243 -6.25 -13.02 32.78
C PRO A 243 -6.86 -13.55 31.48
N LEU A 244 -6.06 -14.12 30.56
CA LEU A 244 -6.51 -14.69 29.30
C LEU A 244 -5.73 -15.96 28.92
N SER A 245 -6.31 -16.77 28.03
CA SER A 245 -5.62 -17.90 27.39
C SER A 245 -4.82 -17.39 26.20
N GLY A 246 -3.58 -17.84 26.04
CA GLY A 246 -2.73 -17.38 24.95
C GLY A 246 -1.31 -17.93 25.04
N VAL A 247 -0.38 -17.22 24.44
CA VAL A 247 1.05 -17.55 24.42
C VAL A 247 1.82 -16.46 25.16
N VAL A 248 2.81 -16.87 25.96
CA VAL A 248 3.75 -15.92 26.59
C VAL A 248 4.65 -15.32 25.51
N ILE A 249 4.50 -14.02 25.26
CA ILE A 249 5.29 -13.29 24.26
C ILE A 249 6.55 -12.68 24.87
N GLU A 250 6.48 -12.30 26.16
CA GLU A 250 7.65 -11.80 26.90
C GLU A 250 7.59 -12.25 28.36
N LYS A 251 8.77 -12.47 28.95
CA LYS A 251 8.97 -12.84 30.34
C LYS A 251 10.05 -11.94 30.94
N MET A 252 9.68 -11.11 31.91
CA MET A 252 10.54 -10.03 32.43
C MET A 252 11.29 -10.39 33.71
N MET A 253 11.04 -11.56 34.28
CA MET A 253 11.59 -11.96 35.57
C MET A 253 12.16 -13.38 35.56
N GLN A 254 13.00 -13.65 36.56
CA GLN A 254 13.56 -14.98 36.84
C GLN A 254 13.08 -15.50 38.20
N GLN A 255 13.11 -16.81 38.38
CA GLN A 255 12.83 -17.40 39.69
C GLN A 255 13.89 -16.96 40.69
N GLY A 256 13.46 -16.59 41.90
CA GLY A 256 14.32 -16.02 42.94
C GLY A 256 14.46 -14.49 42.91
N GLN A 257 14.04 -13.83 41.82
CA GLN A 257 14.06 -12.37 41.70
C GLN A 257 12.99 -11.74 42.61
N TYR A 258 13.31 -10.58 43.20
CA TYR A 258 12.33 -9.72 43.87
C TYR A 258 11.65 -8.80 42.86
N VAL A 259 10.34 -8.66 42.98
CA VAL A 259 9.50 -7.80 42.14
C VAL A 259 8.70 -6.84 43.01
N ASN A 260 8.37 -5.68 42.45
CA ASN A 260 7.57 -4.66 43.10
C ASN A 260 6.10 -4.72 42.66
N THR A 261 5.19 -4.15 43.45
CA THR A 261 3.79 -3.99 43.06
C THR A 261 3.68 -3.20 41.76
N GLY A 262 2.91 -3.71 40.80
CA GLY A 262 2.73 -3.13 39.47
C GLY A 262 3.78 -3.55 38.44
N GLU A 263 4.86 -4.22 38.85
CA GLU A 263 5.88 -4.70 37.93
C GLU A 263 5.31 -5.75 36.98
N VAL A 264 5.60 -5.62 35.69
CA VAL A 264 5.13 -6.54 34.65
C VAL A 264 5.98 -7.80 34.70
N LEU A 265 5.31 -8.94 34.85
CA LEU A 265 5.91 -10.25 34.96
C LEU A 265 5.91 -10.97 33.62
N PHE A 266 4.74 -11.03 32.98
CA PHE A 266 4.55 -11.64 31.67
C PHE A 266 3.73 -10.74 30.76
N ASN A 267 4.06 -10.74 29.48
CA ASN A 267 3.15 -10.30 28.43
C ASN A 267 2.60 -11.53 27.72
N ILE A 268 1.27 -11.60 27.60
CA ILE A 268 0.55 -12.75 27.04
C ILE A 268 -0.32 -12.24 25.89
N ALA A 269 -0.30 -12.96 24.77
CA ALA A 269 -1.12 -12.64 23.62
C ALA A 269 -1.90 -13.88 23.15
N ASP A 270 -3.18 -13.70 22.85
CA ASP A 270 -3.93 -14.71 22.09
C ASP A 270 -3.66 -14.52 20.59
N LEU A 271 -3.00 -15.51 19.99
CA LEU A 271 -2.62 -15.52 18.57
C LEU A 271 -3.68 -16.18 17.66
N SER A 272 -4.85 -16.54 18.20
CA SER A 272 -5.96 -17.10 17.41
C SER A 272 -6.49 -16.13 16.35
N ARG A 273 -6.33 -14.82 16.59
CA ARG A 273 -6.54 -13.74 15.65
C ARG A 273 -5.33 -12.83 15.64
N VAL A 274 -4.99 -12.34 14.45
CA VAL A 274 -3.87 -11.43 14.25
C VAL A 274 -4.33 -10.24 13.43
N TRP A 275 -3.60 -9.15 13.55
CA TRP A 275 -3.75 -8.02 12.65
C TRP A 275 -2.69 -8.10 11.57
N VAL A 276 -3.01 -7.64 10.37
CA VAL A 276 -2.01 -7.36 9.34
C VAL A 276 -2.09 -5.87 9.08
N GLU A 277 -1.03 -5.15 9.41
CA GLU A 277 -0.91 -3.74 9.05
C GLU A 277 -0.35 -3.66 7.65
N VAL A 278 -1.20 -3.28 6.70
CA VAL A 278 -0.84 -3.11 5.30
C VAL A 278 -0.56 -1.64 5.03
N GLU A 279 0.46 -1.37 4.24
CA GLU A 279 0.87 -0.02 3.85
C GLU A 279 0.38 0.27 2.44
N VAL A 280 -0.51 1.25 2.31
CA VAL A 280 -1.09 1.64 1.02
C VAL A 280 -0.58 3.02 0.64
N TYR A 281 -0.12 3.18 -0.61
CA TYR A 281 0.34 4.46 -1.12
C TYR A 281 -0.78 5.51 -1.18
N GLU A 282 -0.39 6.78 -1.01
CA GLU A 282 -1.31 7.93 -0.99
C GLU A 282 -2.24 8.01 -2.21
N ASN A 283 -1.74 7.68 -3.41
CA ASN A 283 -2.53 7.71 -4.65
C ASN A 283 -3.62 6.63 -4.72
N GLU A 284 -3.48 5.55 -3.96
CA GLU A 284 -4.45 4.45 -3.89
C GLU A 284 -5.45 4.62 -2.74
N PHE A 285 -5.15 5.48 -1.77
CA PHE A 285 -5.97 5.72 -0.58
C PHE A 285 -7.46 6.03 -0.88
N PRO A 286 -7.83 6.84 -1.90
CA PRO A 286 -9.25 7.11 -2.20
C PRO A 286 -10.09 5.86 -2.49
N ASN A 287 -9.44 4.76 -2.88
CA ASN A 287 -10.10 3.50 -3.20
C ASN A 287 -10.25 2.57 -1.97
N ILE A 288 -9.60 2.89 -0.85
CA ILE A 288 -9.54 2.04 0.33
C ILE A 288 -10.65 2.40 1.32
N HIS A 289 -11.46 1.41 1.68
CA HIS A 289 -12.60 1.57 2.57
C HIS A 289 -12.65 0.45 3.61
N ILE A 290 -13.19 0.77 4.80
CA ILE A 290 -13.42 -0.21 5.87
C ILE A 290 -14.41 -1.28 5.37
N GLY A 291 -14.15 -2.55 5.70
CA GLY A 291 -14.96 -3.70 5.32
C GLY A 291 -14.51 -4.39 4.02
N GLN A 292 -13.60 -3.79 3.25
CA GLN A 292 -13.07 -4.39 2.03
C GLN A 292 -12.34 -5.70 2.30
N GLN A 293 -12.48 -6.64 1.35
CA GLN A 293 -11.85 -7.95 1.42
C GLN A 293 -10.39 -7.85 1.00
N VAL A 294 -9.51 -8.40 1.84
CA VAL A 294 -8.07 -8.47 1.59
C VAL A 294 -7.63 -9.93 1.56
N GLU A 295 -6.87 -10.27 0.52
CA GLU A 295 -6.21 -11.55 0.39
C GLU A 295 -4.74 -11.38 0.80
N ILE A 296 -4.31 -12.11 1.83
CA ILE A 296 -2.96 -12.07 2.35
C ILE A 296 -2.21 -13.31 1.91
N ARG A 297 -1.05 -13.10 1.28
CA ARG A 297 -0.14 -14.14 0.81
C ARG A 297 1.16 -14.05 1.60
N SER A 298 1.52 -15.14 2.28
CA SER A 298 2.79 -15.27 3.00
C SER A 298 3.75 -16.13 2.20
N GLN A 299 5.01 -15.71 2.10
CA GLN A 299 6.06 -16.52 1.46
C GLN A 299 6.36 -17.81 2.24
N SER A 300 6.13 -17.81 3.55
CA SER A 300 6.31 -18.99 4.41
C SER A 300 5.25 -20.07 4.17
N PHE A 301 4.14 -19.74 3.51
CA PHE A 301 3.03 -20.67 3.22
C PHE A 301 2.54 -20.48 1.77
N PRO A 302 3.32 -20.91 0.77
CA PRO A 302 2.94 -20.76 -0.63
C PRO A 302 1.65 -21.55 -0.95
N GLY A 303 0.79 -20.96 -1.79
CA GLY A 303 -0.42 -21.61 -2.31
C GLY A 303 -1.64 -21.62 -1.37
N ARG A 304 -1.55 -21.05 -0.16
CA ARG A 304 -2.70 -20.90 0.75
C ARG A 304 -2.92 -19.43 1.10
N PRO A 305 -3.80 -18.72 0.38
CA PRO A 305 -4.13 -17.34 0.74
C PRO A 305 -4.90 -17.32 2.07
N PHE A 306 -4.57 -16.36 2.92
CA PHE A 306 -5.34 -16.02 4.09
C PHE A 306 -6.31 -14.90 3.72
N SER A 307 -7.50 -14.92 4.29
CA SER A 307 -8.54 -13.95 3.98
C SER A 307 -8.84 -13.11 5.22
N GLY A 308 -8.87 -11.80 5.07
CA GLY A 308 -9.17 -10.85 6.15
C GLY A 308 -9.92 -9.64 5.62
N LYS A 309 -10.43 -8.80 6.52
CA LYS A 309 -11.14 -7.57 6.15
C LYS A 309 -10.45 -6.36 6.73
N ILE A 310 -10.47 -5.24 5.99
CA ILE A 310 -10.00 -3.96 6.52
C ILE A 310 -10.94 -3.57 7.67
N ALA A 311 -10.41 -3.59 8.89
CA ALA A 311 -11.16 -3.26 10.10
C ALA A 311 -10.97 -1.80 10.50
N TYR A 312 -9.80 -1.23 10.20
CA TYR A 312 -9.46 0.13 10.58
C TYR A 312 -8.48 0.75 9.60
N ILE A 313 -8.59 2.05 9.37
CA ILE A 313 -7.68 2.84 8.54
C ILE A 313 -7.10 3.93 9.43
N TYR A 314 -5.78 3.99 9.52
CA TYR A 314 -5.14 4.99 10.37
C TYR A 314 -5.29 6.40 9.77
N PRO A 315 -5.59 7.43 10.57
CA PRO A 315 -5.83 8.79 10.08
C PRO A 315 -4.54 9.56 9.76
N PHE A 316 -3.38 8.90 9.82
CA PHE A 316 -2.07 9.52 9.65
C PHE A 316 -1.33 8.88 8.48
N LEU A 317 -0.71 9.73 7.65
CA LEU A 317 0.22 9.35 6.60
C LEU A 317 1.63 9.27 7.18
N ASP A 318 2.39 8.22 6.86
CA ASP A 318 3.82 8.18 7.17
C ASP A 318 4.58 9.06 6.17
N PRO A 319 5.28 10.12 6.61
CA PRO A 319 5.95 11.05 5.71
C PRO A 319 7.18 10.45 5.00
N LYS A 320 7.76 9.36 5.53
CA LYS A 320 8.96 8.73 4.95
C LYS A 320 8.60 7.83 3.78
N THR A 321 7.55 7.02 3.94
CA THR A 321 7.10 6.07 2.93
C THR A 321 5.99 6.63 2.04
N ARG A 322 5.35 7.73 2.46
CA ARG A 322 4.11 8.28 1.85
C ARG A 322 3.01 7.21 1.74
N THR A 323 2.90 6.39 2.78
CA THR A 323 1.88 5.35 2.89
C THR A 323 0.94 5.63 4.06
N VAL A 324 -0.32 5.24 3.89
CA VAL A 324 -1.31 5.16 4.96
C VAL A 324 -1.42 3.71 5.40
N LYS A 325 -1.42 3.50 6.71
CA LYS A 325 -1.59 2.16 7.27
C LYS A 325 -3.07 1.80 7.30
N ALA A 326 -3.40 0.61 6.81
CA ALA A 326 -4.70 -0.01 6.99
C ALA A 326 -4.53 -1.31 7.77
N ARG A 327 -5.39 -1.54 8.76
CA ARG A 327 -5.37 -2.71 9.62
C ARG A 327 -6.38 -3.72 9.12
N VAL A 328 -5.90 -4.91 8.81
CA VAL A 328 -6.70 -6.05 8.40
C VAL A 328 -6.83 -7.01 9.56
N GLU A 329 -8.05 -7.32 10.01
CA GLU A 329 -8.28 -8.35 11.03
C GLU A 329 -8.50 -9.71 10.36
N MET A 330 -7.89 -10.75 10.91
CA MET A 330 -8.04 -12.10 10.39
C MET A 330 -7.89 -13.20 11.44
N ALA A 331 -8.59 -14.30 11.19
CA ALA A 331 -8.40 -15.55 11.92
C ALA A 331 -7.05 -16.19 11.55
N ASN A 332 -6.39 -16.77 12.55
CA ASN A 332 -5.08 -17.40 12.41
C ASN A 332 -5.14 -18.87 12.83
N PRO A 333 -5.84 -19.73 12.07
CA PRO A 333 -6.02 -21.14 12.42
C PRO A 333 -4.66 -21.85 12.45
N GLY A 334 -4.36 -22.46 13.59
CA GLY A 334 -3.09 -23.15 13.84
C GLY A 334 -1.90 -22.22 14.07
N MET A 335 -2.12 -20.94 14.39
CA MET A 335 -1.08 -19.95 14.71
C MET A 335 0.03 -19.88 13.64
N LYS A 336 -0.37 -20.01 12.36
CA LYS A 336 0.56 -20.08 11.22
C LYS A 336 1.21 -18.75 10.95
N LEU A 337 0.40 -17.69 10.97
CA LEU A 337 0.88 -16.31 10.86
C LEU A 337 1.45 -15.90 12.20
N LYS A 338 2.78 -15.78 12.25
CA LYS A 338 3.46 -15.27 13.43
C LYS A 338 3.57 -13.74 13.33
N PRO A 339 3.47 -13.01 14.45
CA PRO A 339 3.82 -11.60 14.51
C PRO A 339 5.19 -11.31 13.89
N ASP A 340 5.32 -10.12 13.33
CA ASP A 340 6.48 -9.61 12.58
C ASP A 340 6.78 -10.33 11.26
N MET A 341 5.92 -11.26 10.83
CA MET A 341 6.02 -11.83 9.47
C MET A 341 5.63 -10.79 8.41
N PHE A 342 6.44 -10.72 7.36
CA PHE A 342 6.11 -9.99 6.14
C PHE A 342 5.12 -10.77 5.28
N VAL A 343 4.14 -10.04 4.74
CA VAL A 343 3.11 -10.59 3.86
C VAL A 343 2.79 -9.63 2.73
N ASN A 344 2.34 -10.18 1.60
CA ASN A 344 1.78 -9.40 0.50
C ASN A 344 0.26 -9.38 0.65
N ALA A 345 -0.32 -8.20 0.56
CA ALA A 345 -1.75 -7.96 0.64
C ALA A 345 -2.30 -7.56 -0.71
N ILE A 346 -3.35 -8.25 -1.15
CA ILE A 346 -4.10 -7.92 -2.36
C ILE A 346 -5.48 -7.44 -1.91
N ILE A 347 -5.69 -6.14 -2.01
CA ILE A 347 -6.95 -5.49 -1.63
C ILE A 347 -7.84 -5.45 -2.88
N LYS A 348 -9.03 -6.05 -2.78
CA LYS A 348 -9.99 -6.11 -3.89
C LYS A 348 -10.96 -4.93 -3.76
N VAL A 349 -10.86 -3.97 -4.67
CA VAL A 349 -11.74 -2.80 -4.74
C VAL A 349 -12.79 -3.01 -5.82
N PRO A 350 -14.08 -3.14 -5.47
CA PRO A 350 -15.14 -3.26 -6.46
C PRO A 350 -15.32 -1.93 -7.18
N LEU A 351 -15.10 -1.90 -8.49
CA LEU A 351 -15.34 -0.72 -9.35
C LEU A 351 -16.77 -0.68 -9.90
N GLY A 352 -17.60 -1.64 -9.52
CA GLY A 352 -18.97 -1.80 -10.02
C GLY A 352 -19.03 -2.56 -11.34
N SER A 353 -20.16 -2.43 -12.04
CA SER A 353 -20.44 -3.10 -13.30
C SER A 353 -20.19 -2.14 -14.47
N ALA A 354 -19.33 -2.53 -15.41
CA ALA A 354 -19.01 -1.73 -16.58
C ALA A 354 -18.86 -2.61 -17.83
N ILE A 355 -18.90 -1.99 -19.01
CA ILE A 355 -18.56 -2.69 -20.25
C ILE A 355 -17.07 -2.97 -20.20
N VAL A 356 -16.69 -4.24 -20.35
CA VAL A 356 -15.30 -4.66 -20.35
C VAL A 356 -14.95 -5.36 -21.65
N VAL A 357 -13.74 -5.10 -22.12
CA VAL A 357 -13.12 -5.80 -23.24
C VAL A 357 -11.71 -6.23 -22.83
N PRO A 358 -11.11 -7.23 -23.49
CA PRO A 358 -9.71 -7.57 -23.28
C PRO A 358 -8.81 -6.36 -23.57
N VAL A 359 -7.69 -6.23 -22.86
CA VAL A 359 -6.74 -5.12 -23.10
C VAL A 359 -6.24 -5.11 -24.55
N THR A 360 -6.07 -6.29 -25.15
CA THR A 360 -5.62 -6.46 -26.54
C THR A 360 -6.60 -5.92 -27.58
N ALA A 361 -7.84 -5.63 -27.19
CA ALA A 361 -8.86 -5.07 -28.07
C ALA A 361 -8.73 -3.57 -28.32
N VAL A 362 -8.04 -2.87 -27.43
CA VAL A 362 -7.88 -1.41 -27.48
C VAL A 362 -6.55 -1.07 -28.10
N ILE A 363 -6.57 -0.29 -29.18
CA ILE A 363 -5.38 0.27 -29.81
C ILE A 363 -5.20 1.70 -29.28
N ASP A 364 -4.09 1.93 -28.58
CA ASP A 364 -3.71 3.27 -28.14
C ASP A 364 -2.74 3.88 -29.16
N THR A 365 -3.17 4.95 -29.82
CA THR A 365 -2.36 5.68 -30.80
C THR A 365 -1.60 6.85 -30.16
N GLY A 366 -1.67 7.00 -28.83
CA GLY A 366 -1.15 8.12 -28.06
C GLY A 366 -2.01 9.39 -28.13
N LYS A 367 -2.74 9.60 -29.24
CA LYS A 367 -3.69 10.72 -29.40
C LYS A 367 -5.14 10.32 -29.11
N ARG A 368 -5.49 9.06 -29.38
CA ARG A 368 -6.82 8.50 -29.17
C ARG A 368 -6.74 6.99 -28.96
N GLN A 369 -7.77 6.47 -28.30
CA GLN A 369 -7.93 5.04 -28.08
C GLN A 369 -9.07 4.54 -28.98
N VAL A 370 -8.75 3.54 -29.80
CA VAL A 370 -9.64 3.05 -30.85
C VAL A 370 -9.88 1.56 -30.66
N VAL A 371 -11.11 1.14 -30.90
CA VAL A 371 -11.53 -0.25 -30.90
C VAL A 371 -12.19 -0.57 -32.22
N TRP A 372 -11.86 -1.71 -32.82
CA TRP A 372 -12.46 -2.18 -34.06
C TRP A 372 -13.69 -3.04 -33.79
N VAL A 373 -14.87 -2.55 -34.17
CA VAL A 373 -16.16 -3.21 -33.95
C VAL A 373 -16.62 -3.90 -35.23
N GLU A 374 -16.95 -5.19 -35.15
CA GLU A 374 -17.54 -5.96 -36.25
C GLU A 374 -19.03 -5.63 -36.35
N THR A 375 -19.42 -4.83 -37.35
CA THR A 375 -20.81 -4.41 -37.59
C THR A 375 -21.60 -5.46 -38.36
N SER A 376 -20.93 -6.15 -39.29
CA SER A 376 -21.43 -7.31 -40.03
C SER A 376 -20.27 -8.28 -40.29
N THR A 377 -20.56 -9.52 -40.67
CA THR A 377 -19.53 -10.57 -40.80
C THR A 377 -18.36 -10.12 -41.69
N GLY A 378 -17.20 -9.90 -41.08
CA GLY A 378 -15.98 -9.45 -41.76
C GLY A 378 -15.91 -7.96 -42.09
N MET A 379 -16.86 -7.15 -41.64
CA MET A 379 -16.82 -5.69 -41.77
C MET A 379 -16.53 -5.05 -40.41
N PHE A 380 -15.44 -4.28 -40.35
CA PHE A 380 -14.96 -3.64 -39.13
C PHE A 380 -15.03 -2.12 -39.24
N GLU A 381 -15.46 -1.47 -38.16
CA GLU A 381 -15.55 -0.02 -38.02
C GLU A 381 -14.64 0.44 -36.86
N PRO A 382 -13.82 1.49 -37.05
CA PRO A 382 -13.04 2.06 -35.97
C PRO A 382 -13.97 2.90 -35.10
N ARG A 383 -13.96 2.63 -33.80
CA ARG A 383 -14.73 3.40 -32.83
C ARG A 383 -13.81 3.96 -31.75
N ASP A 384 -13.86 5.27 -31.59
CA ASP A 384 -13.16 5.94 -30.51
C ASP A 384 -13.82 5.57 -29.17
N VAL A 385 -12.99 5.17 -28.21
CA VAL A 385 -13.44 4.77 -26.87
C VAL A 385 -12.73 5.60 -25.82
N GLN A 386 -13.41 5.84 -24.69
CA GLN A 386 -12.75 6.30 -23.47
C GLN A 386 -12.58 5.11 -22.55
N VAL A 387 -11.33 4.75 -22.26
CA VAL A 387 -11.03 3.67 -21.32
C VAL A 387 -10.94 4.19 -19.88
N GLY A 388 -11.27 3.32 -18.95
CA GLY A 388 -11.18 3.56 -17.50
C GLY A 388 -10.06 2.75 -16.87
N GLN A 389 -10.37 2.11 -15.74
CA GLN A 389 -9.39 1.29 -15.02
C GLN A 389 -9.14 -0.04 -15.74
N THR A 390 -7.90 -0.51 -15.66
CA THR A 390 -7.49 -1.84 -16.12
C THR A 390 -7.42 -2.78 -14.93
N SER A 391 -7.94 -3.99 -15.06
CA SER A 391 -7.80 -5.05 -14.06
C SER A 391 -7.57 -6.40 -14.72
N ASN A 392 -6.49 -7.06 -14.31
CA ASN A 392 -6.02 -8.30 -14.90
C ASN A 392 -5.80 -8.12 -16.42
N ASP A 393 -6.56 -8.85 -17.24
CA ASP A 393 -6.51 -8.80 -18.71
C ASP A 393 -7.70 -8.05 -19.33
N LYS A 394 -8.46 -7.32 -18.51
CA LYS A 394 -9.65 -6.59 -18.95
C LYS A 394 -9.50 -5.10 -18.69
N ILE A 395 -10.03 -4.31 -19.62
CA ILE A 395 -10.09 -2.87 -19.50
C ILE A 395 -11.54 -2.40 -19.46
N GLN A 396 -11.81 -1.44 -18.58
CA GLN A 396 -13.10 -0.77 -18.48
C GLN A 396 -13.30 0.17 -19.66
N ILE A 397 -14.48 0.15 -20.27
CA ILE A 397 -14.88 1.12 -21.28
C ILE A 397 -15.93 2.05 -20.66
N LEU A 398 -15.58 3.33 -20.54
CA LEU A 398 -16.44 4.38 -19.98
C LEU A 398 -17.43 4.89 -21.02
N SER A 399 -17.00 5.01 -22.26
CA SER A 399 -17.84 5.41 -23.39
C SER A 399 -17.30 4.87 -24.72
N GLY A 400 -18.18 4.81 -25.73
CA GLY A 400 -17.84 4.38 -27.09
C GLY A 400 -18.35 2.98 -27.45
N LEU A 401 -18.53 2.06 -26.52
CA LEU A 401 -19.07 0.72 -26.80
C LEU A 401 -20.40 0.45 -26.11
N LYS A 402 -21.18 -0.47 -26.67
CA LYS A 402 -22.40 -1.01 -26.07
C LYS A 402 -22.23 -2.49 -25.73
N SER A 403 -23.00 -2.97 -24.77
CA SER A 403 -23.03 -4.40 -24.47
C SER A 403 -23.57 -5.18 -25.68
N GLY A 404 -22.86 -6.23 -26.09
CA GLY A 404 -23.16 -7.02 -27.28
C GLY A 404 -22.34 -6.65 -28.52
N ASP A 405 -21.64 -5.52 -28.52
CA ASP A 405 -20.76 -5.15 -29.64
C ASP A 405 -19.64 -6.18 -29.79
N LYS A 406 -19.43 -6.70 -31.00
CA LYS A 406 -18.32 -7.63 -31.28
C LYS A 406 -17.06 -6.84 -31.60
N VAL A 407 -16.02 -7.06 -30.82
CA VAL A 407 -14.78 -6.29 -30.89
C VAL A 407 -13.63 -7.18 -31.30
N ALA A 408 -12.78 -6.72 -32.22
CA ALA A 408 -11.56 -7.44 -32.60
C ALA A 408 -10.54 -7.43 -31.44
N VAL A 409 -10.16 -8.61 -30.95
CA VAL A 409 -9.18 -8.80 -29.86
C VAL A 409 -7.78 -9.17 -30.37
N SER A 410 -7.68 -9.58 -31.64
CA SER A 410 -6.44 -9.88 -32.35
C SER A 410 -6.56 -9.42 -33.80
N GLY A 411 -5.41 -9.15 -34.45
CA GLY A 411 -5.38 -8.62 -35.82
C GLY A 411 -5.84 -7.16 -35.95
N GLY A 412 -6.17 -6.48 -34.84
CA GLY A 412 -6.62 -5.08 -34.84
C GLY A 412 -5.62 -4.11 -35.49
N TYR A 413 -4.31 -4.32 -35.30
CA TYR A 413 -3.28 -3.49 -35.95
C TYR A 413 -3.24 -3.67 -37.46
N LEU A 414 -3.51 -4.87 -37.97
CA LEU A 414 -3.58 -5.12 -39.42
C LEU A 414 -4.83 -4.50 -40.03
N ILE A 415 -5.96 -4.56 -39.32
CA ILE A 415 -7.20 -3.86 -39.71
C ILE A 415 -6.94 -2.35 -39.73
N ASP A 416 -6.28 -1.82 -38.70
CA ASP A 416 -5.92 -0.41 -38.62
C ASP A 416 -4.99 0.02 -39.75
N SER A 417 -3.96 -0.78 -40.05
CA SER A 417 -3.04 -0.54 -41.16
C SER A 417 -3.78 -0.53 -42.51
N GLU A 418 -4.66 -1.50 -42.74
CA GLU A 418 -5.48 -1.57 -43.96
C GLU A 418 -6.45 -0.38 -44.08
N SER A 419 -7.02 0.08 -42.96
CA SER A 419 -7.86 1.27 -42.94
C SER A 419 -7.07 2.53 -43.27
N GLN A 420 -5.84 2.66 -42.78
CA GLN A 420 -4.98 3.81 -43.10
C GLN A 420 -4.53 3.78 -44.56
N LEU A 421 -4.23 2.60 -45.11
CA LEU A 421 -3.87 2.44 -46.52
C LEU A 421 -5.04 2.73 -47.47
N LYS A 422 -6.26 2.30 -47.11
CA LYS A 422 -7.49 2.59 -47.88
C LYS A 422 -7.99 4.02 -47.68
N GLY A 423 -7.81 4.58 -46.50
CA GLY A 423 -8.29 5.92 -46.11
C GLY A 423 -7.28 7.05 -46.33
N GLY A 424 -6.04 6.78 -46.74
CA GLY A 424 -4.95 7.76 -46.68
C GLY A 424 -4.01 7.78 -47.89
N GLY A 425 -4.44 8.42 -48.97
CA GLY A 425 -3.53 9.18 -49.83
C GLY A 425 -3.31 10.56 -49.21
N GLY A 426 -2.27 10.72 -48.40
CA GLY A 426 -1.82 12.04 -47.91
C GLY A 426 -1.74 12.18 -46.40
N VAL A 427 -0.69 11.62 -45.79
CA VAL A 427 -0.09 12.22 -44.59
C VAL A 427 1.36 12.51 -44.95
N ASP A 428 1.63 13.80 -45.13
CA ASP A 428 2.93 14.35 -45.46
C ASP A 428 3.93 14.09 -44.33
N HIS A 429 4.97 13.31 -44.63
CA HIS A 429 6.07 13.02 -43.72
C HIS A 429 7.22 14.03 -43.90
N SER A 430 6.94 15.29 -44.23
CA SER A 430 7.96 16.33 -44.40
C SER A 430 7.88 17.46 -43.38
N GLN A 431 8.02 17.10 -42.10
CA GLN A 431 8.49 18.05 -41.07
C GLN A 431 9.55 17.40 -40.17
N HIS A 432 10.75 17.23 -40.72
CA HIS A 432 12.00 17.23 -39.95
C HIS A 432 13.13 17.86 -40.78
N THR A 433 12.96 19.13 -41.17
CA THR A 433 14.08 20.00 -41.54
C THR A 433 13.86 21.40 -40.97
N GLY A 434 13.92 21.50 -39.64
CA GLY A 434 14.09 22.78 -38.94
C GLY A 434 15.58 22.98 -38.63
N GLY A 435 16.27 23.76 -39.46
CA GLY A 435 17.64 24.17 -39.22
C GLY A 435 17.74 25.14 -38.05
N GLY A 436 18.19 24.65 -36.90
CA GLY A 436 18.79 25.45 -35.83
C GLY A 436 20.30 25.26 -35.86
N LYS A 437 21.05 26.35 -36.07
CA LYS A 437 22.52 26.39 -35.94
C LYS A 437 22.96 25.85 -34.56
N PRO A 438 23.91 24.91 -34.46
CA PRO A 438 24.58 24.60 -33.21
C PRO A 438 25.78 25.53 -33.02
N GLU A 439 25.79 26.30 -31.93
CA GLU A 439 27.00 26.90 -31.39
C GLU A 439 27.94 25.81 -30.87
N ALA A 440 29.22 25.93 -31.21
CA ALA A 440 30.27 25.03 -30.78
C ALA A 440 30.64 25.25 -29.31
N LYS A 441 30.48 24.21 -28.48
CA LYS A 441 31.31 24.00 -27.29
C LYS A 441 31.82 22.56 -27.29
N GLY A 442 33.14 22.44 -27.31
CA GLY A 442 33.85 21.18 -27.49
C GLY A 442 33.67 20.21 -26.33
N GLN A 443 33.53 18.95 -26.69
CA GLN A 443 33.75 17.81 -25.80
C GLN A 443 34.85 16.95 -26.41
N GLN A 444 35.91 16.75 -25.61
CA GLN A 444 37.03 15.86 -25.92
C GLN A 444 36.56 14.40 -25.95
N PRO A 445 37.20 13.53 -26.76
CA PRO A 445 36.83 12.13 -26.87
C PRO A 445 37.46 11.31 -25.74
N VAL A 446 36.70 10.37 -25.20
CA VAL A 446 37.18 9.22 -24.45
C VAL A 446 37.59 8.11 -25.43
N PRO A 447 38.80 7.52 -25.31
CA PRO A 447 39.11 6.23 -25.90
C PRO A 447 39.09 5.11 -24.85
N ALA A 448 38.73 3.91 -25.29
CA ALA A 448 38.76 2.68 -24.51
C ALA A 448 40.01 1.82 -24.80
N ALA A 449 40.46 1.14 -23.74
CA ALA A 449 41.24 -0.11 -23.65
C ALA A 449 42.76 -0.13 -23.95
N GLY A 450 43.54 -0.65 -22.98
CA GLY A 450 44.92 -1.13 -23.18
C GLY A 450 45.76 -1.35 -21.91
N SER A 451 45.71 -2.58 -21.37
CA SER A 451 46.77 -3.35 -20.67
C SER A 451 48.05 -2.68 -20.13
N GLN A 452 48.38 -2.90 -18.83
CA GLN A 452 49.69 -3.41 -18.35
C GLN A 452 49.76 -3.67 -16.82
N LYS A 453 50.66 -4.59 -16.43
CA LYS A 453 50.89 -5.28 -15.14
C LYS A 453 51.56 -4.42 -14.05
N PRO A 454 51.64 -4.91 -12.78
CA PRO A 454 52.02 -4.12 -11.61
C PRO A 454 53.51 -4.24 -11.22
N GLN A 455 54.06 -3.13 -10.73
CA GLN A 455 55.25 -2.98 -9.88
C GLN A 455 54.80 -2.02 -8.76
N GLY A 456 55.08 -2.16 -7.47
CA GLY A 456 56.18 -2.77 -6.75
C GLY A 456 56.61 -1.75 -5.67
N GLU A 457 56.52 -2.16 -4.39
CA GLU A 457 57.26 -1.63 -3.21
C GLU A 457 56.88 -0.23 -2.68
N HIS A 458 56.37 -0.05 -1.44
CA HIS A 458 56.84 -0.29 -0.06
C HIS A 458 57.74 0.80 0.54
N GLU A 459 57.18 1.55 1.49
CA GLU A 459 57.74 2.10 2.75
C GLU A 459 56.53 2.75 3.48
N GLY A 460 56.16 2.54 4.74
CA GLY A 460 56.84 2.15 5.98
C GLY A 460 56.45 3.22 7.04
N HIS A 461 55.45 2.99 7.91
CA HIS A 461 55.53 2.84 9.38
C HIS A 461 54.08 3.01 9.91
N GLY A 462 53.52 2.34 10.91
CA GLY A 462 53.96 1.39 11.92
C GLY A 462 53.11 1.61 13.19
N SER A 463 52.32 0.63 13.63
CA SER A 463 51.91 0.41 15.05
C SER A 463 51.04 -0.87 15.16
N ALA A 464 51.35 -1.70 16.17
CA ALA A 464 51.04 -3.13 16.33
C ALA A 464 49.63 -3.48 16.86
N PRO A 465 49.25 -4.78 16.81
CA PRO A 465 48.72 -5.43 18.01
C PRO A 465 49.26 -6.85 18.27
N ALA A 466 49.15 -7.28 19.54
CA ALA A 466 49.65 -8.55 20.08
C ALA A 466 48.60 -9.69 20.07
N GLN A 467 49.09 -10.93 19.89
CA GLN A 467 48.40 -12.21 20.16
C GLN A 467 48.95 -12.87 21.44
N PRO A 468 48.29 -13.92 21.96
CA PRO A 468 48.79 -15.30 21.76
C PRO A 468 47.64 -16.33 21.66
N ALA A 469 47.75 -17.63 21.38
CA ALA A 469 48.70 -18.55 20.75
C ALA A 469 47.93 -19.89 20.53
N LYS A 470 48.31 -20.70 19.54
CA LYS A 470 47.93 -22.12 19.38
C LYS A 470 49.21 -22.98 19.37
N PRO A 471 49.16 -24.27 19.73
CA PRO A 471 50.11 -25.26 19.21
C PRO A 471 49.43 -26.38 18.40
N ALA A 472 50.24 -26.98 17.51
CA ALA A 472 49.90 -27.95 16.45
C ALA A 472 50.55 -29.37 16.72
N PRO A 473 50.71 -30.33 15.77
CA PRO A 473 50.16 -31.70 15.92
C PRO A 473 51.13 -32.92 15.75
N SER A 474 50.58 -34.15 15.93
CA SER A 474 50.79 -35.45 15.21
C SER A 474 51.71 -36.62 15.73
N ALA A 475 51.07 -37.82 15.85
CA ALA A 475 51.46 -39.22 15.48
C ALA A 475 52.49 -40.08 16.31
N PRO A 476 52.57 -41.45 16.19
CA PRO A 476 51.61 -42.53 15.83
C PRO A 476 51.66 -43.81 16.76
N ALA A 477 50.95 -44.87 16.33
CA ALA A 477 50.59 -46.14 16.96
C ALA A 477 51.68 -47.15 17.40
N LYS A 478 51.35 -48.01 18.38
CA LYS A 478 51.93 -49.35 18.60
C LYS A 478 50.88 -50.37 19.08
N LYS A 479 51.14 -51.63 18.75
CA LYS A 479 50.28 -52.83 18.63
C LYS A 479 50.69 -53.87 19.69
N SER A 480 49.75 -54.51 20.40
CA SER A 480 49.92 -55.79 21.13
C SER A 480 48.56 -56.28 21.70
N LEU A 481 47.99 -57.41 21.22
CA LEU A 481 47.89 -58.73 21.92
C LEU A 481 46.96 -58.71 23.17
N LYS A 482 45.90 -59.52 23.38
CA LYS A 482 45.52 -60.89 23.00
C LYS A 482 44.00 -61.12 23.17
N MET A 483 43.50 -62.15 22.48
CA MET A 483 42.26 -62.91 22.74
C MET A 483 42.29 -63.59 24.11
N ASP A 484 41.13 -63.78 24.77
CA ASP A 484 40.57 -65.10 25.12
C ASP A 484 39.26 -64.99 25.95
N ASP A 485 38.28 -65.79 25.52
CA ASP A 485 37.14 -66.39 26.24
C ASP A 485 36.06 -65.55 26.95
N MET A 486 34.83 -65.60 26.39
CA MET A 486 33.70 -66.26 27.07
C MET A 486 32.55 -66.57 26.07
N LYS A 487 32.39 -67.86 25.71
CA LYS A 487 31.13 -68.48 25.23
C LYS A 487 30.11 -68.48 26.39
N MET A 488 28.79 -68.53 26.24
CA MET A 488 27.90 -69.17 25.26
C MET A 488 26.67 -68.29 25.00
#